data_AF-A0A0E3SRI1-F1
#
_entry.id   AF-A0A0E3SRI1-F1
#
_cell.length_a   1.000
_cell.length_b   1.000
_cell.length_c   1.000
_cell.angle_alpha   90.00
_cell.angle_beta   90.00
_cell.angle_gamma   90.00
#
_symmetry.space_group_name_H-M   'P 1'
#
loop_
_entity.id
_entity.type
_entity.pdbx_description
1 polymer ?
#
loop_
_entity_poly.entity_id
_entity_poly.type
_entity_poly.pdbx_seq_one_letter_code
_entity_poly.pdbx_strand_id
1 'polypeptide(L)'
;MGFFDFLKGKKENKSLETVDKHINDVKSKSNSNTNKIVPYFDQLASADNVFSLLWFKDGKYKNYKPQKNTSFETEFFTIEFSFGEEPSLLSSGLPINSNEKINPNESIGYYPSYESMTPGQRWVYLNWLRDITQPVDIGYVFVFYYGLERHIIYGNFKKAADTIMLLRKYHKNNSFQSYSLSSLVISAIAHKDEATLSRVIESAKGENVNNDLLIAKYILKIDLSADEIISLSNAVGFKNKRYIKNYPELFIEILNEQLINEFEKSSFPFYSLDVSFGKEKSIIFANISLPENARYAPLPSIINNSEFQTAIHTLLTTTHNVVKERLKEMRSKGNAPTPKQSPSANSEESSTAVCPYCEVTLDKTPKKKKKCPHCGNFIYVRSSQVLYPSKHLTHDEAIATDEFFYLREYGITINSFNDKLKQLTKTSDERVSPIAVCIALYEDLILQTTDTFKLQMFYLRNAFIKYQSGLRFFEDL
;
A
#
# COMPACT_ATOMS: atom_id res chain seq x y z
N MET A 1 32.50 4.58 22.14
CA MET A 1 32.48 5.76 23.04
C MET A 1 31.02 6.12 23.31
N GLY A 2 30.70 6.82 24.40
CA GLY A 2 29.31 7.04 24.85
C GLY A 2 28.45 7.80 23.84
N PHE A 3 27.19 7.38 23.69
CA PHE A 3 26.28 7.81 22.61
C PHE A 3 25.55 9.15 22.88
N PHE A 4 25.81 9.82 24.01
CA PHE A 4 25.14 11.08 24.37
C PHE A 4 26.09 12.03 25.10
N ASP A 5 26.72 12.96 24.37
CA ASP A 5 27.36 14.13 24.99
C ASP A 5 27.67 15.29 24.00
N PHE A 6 26.63 15.95 23.45
CA PHE A 6 26.81 17.27 22.82
C PHE A 6 25.54 18.14 22.76
N LEU A 7 25.20 18.81 23.86
CA LEU A 7 24.15 19.85 23.91
C LEU A 7 24.56 21.07 24.73
N LYS A 8 25.24 22.06 24.12
CA LYS A 8 25.42 23.41 24.69
C LYS A 8 25.49 24.54 23.65
N GLY A 9 24.49 25.43 23.71
CA GLY A 9 24.55 26.82 23.20
C GLY A 9 24.37 27.02 21.69
N LYS A 10 23.85 28.15 21.20
CA LYS A 10 23.41 29.41 21.85
C LYS A 10 22.26 30.06 21.04
N LYS A 11 21.47 30.92 21.70
CA LYS A 11 20.60 31.93 21.06
C LYS A 11 21.42 33.15 20.66
N GLU A 12 20.98 33.90 19.65
CA GLU A 12 20.98 35.37 19.68
C GLU A 12 20.02 36.02 18.65
N ASN A 13 19.64 37.27 18.92
CA ASN A 13 18.60 38.04 18.20
C ASN A 13 19.21 39.13 17.29
N LYS A 14 18.43 39.58 16.29
CA LYS A 14 18.24 40.97 15.78
C LYS A 14 17.68 40.92 14.33
N SER A 15 16.94 41.87 13.75
CA SER A 15 15.96 42.90 14.16
C SER A 15 15.86 43.91 12.99
N LEU A 16 14.65 44.31 12.57
CA LEU A 16 14.37 45.43 11.64
C LEU A 16 14.83 45.18 10.17
N GLU A 17 14.31 45.81 9.10
CA GLU A 17 13.50 47.04 8.94
C GLU A 17 12.30 46.88 7.97
N THR A 18 11.48 47.94 7.90
CA THR A 18 10.25 48.11 7.08
C THR A 18 10.50 48.88 5.77
N VAL A 19 9.84 48.53 4.66
CA VAL A 19 9.57 49.48 3.55
C VAL A 19 8.19 49.24 2.89
N ASP A 20 7.59 50.34 2.47
CA ASP A 20 6.30 50.52 1.77
C ASP A 20 6.49 50.42 0.22
N LYS A 21 5.53 50.45 -0.72
CA LYS A 21 4.06 50.68 -0.70
C LYS A 21 3.42 50.14 -2.01
N HIS A 22 2.11 50.37 -2.16
CA HIS A 22 1.35 50.57 -3.41
C HIS A 22 1.43 49.54 -4.57
N ILE A 23 0.31 48.82 -4.78
CA ILE A 23 -0.28 48.63 -6.13
C ILE A 23 -1.80 48.93 -6.02
N ASN A 24 -2.35 49.59 -7.03
CA ASN A 24 -3.74 50.08 -7.05
C ASN A 24 -4.77 49.02 -7.48
N ASP A 25 -6.00 49.27 -7.01
CA ASP A 25 -7.26 48.60 -7.35
C ASP A 25 -7.57 48.67 -8.87
N VAL A 26 -7.94 47.54 -9.50
CA VAL A 26 -8.85 47.54 -10.66
C VAL A 26 -9.90 46.46 -10.46
N LYS A 27 -11.13 46.88 -10.20
CA LYS A 27 -12.30 46.01 -10.08
C LYS A 27 -12.92 45.75 -11.46
N SER A 28 -13.19 44.50 -11.80
CA SER A 28 -14.29 44.15 -12.71
C SER A 28 -15.23 43.16 -12.01
N LYS A 29 -16.53 43.46 -12.04
CA LYS A 29 -17.58 42.62 -11.43
C LYS A 29 -18.17 41.71 -12.50
N SER A 30 -18.26 40.42 -12.22
CA SER A 30 -19.28 39.55 -12.80
C SER A 30 -19.92 38.69 -11.71
N ASN A 31 -21.24 38.54 -11.78
CA ASN A 31 -22.03 37.74 -10.85
C ASN A 31 -22.02 36.28 -11.31
N SER A 32 -21.16 35.46 -10.71
CA SER A 32 -21.39 34.02 -10.56
C SER A 32 -21.05 33.62 -9.13
N ASN A 33 -22.06 33.19 -8.37
CA ASN A 33 -21.87 32.75 -6.97
C ASN A 33 -21.61 31.24 -6.84
N THR A 34 -21.51 30.51 -7.95
CA THR A 34 -21.33 29.05 -7.99
C THR A 34 -19.90 28.59 -8.27
N ASN A 35 -19.01 29.47 -8.75
CA ASN A 35 -17.65 29.09 -9.19
C ASN A 35 -16.53 29.64 -8.30
N LYS A 36 -16.84 30.38 -7.23
CA LYS A 36 -15.85 31.04 -6.37
C LYS A 36 -15.39 30.09 -5.27
N ILE A 37 -14.09 29.81 -5.26
CA ILE A 37 -13.46 28.87 -4.34
C ILE A 37 -13.07 29.48 -2.99
N VAL A 38 -12.85 30.80 -2.94
CA VAL A 38 -12.42 31.53 -1.74
C VAL A 38 -13.33 31.28 -0.51
N PRO A 39 -14.68 31.28 -0.62
CA PRO A 39 -15.56 30.96 0.52
C PRO A 39 -15.36 29.55 1.10
N TYR A 40 -14.91 28.58 0.29
CA TYR A 40 -14.59 27.24 0.78
C TYR A 40 -13.27 27.22 1.56
N PHE A 41 -12.28 28.04 1.15
CA PHE A 41 -11.06 28.25 1.92
C PHE A 41 -11.35 28.99 3.23
N ASP A 42 -12.24 29.99 3.23
CA ASP A 42 -12.69 30.68 4.45
C ASP A 42 -13.37 29.71 5.45
N GLN A 43 -14.19 28.78 4.95
CA GLN A 43 -14.80 27.72 5.77
C GLN A 43 -13.77 26.73 6.33
N LEU A 44 -12.81 26.28 5.52
CA LEU A 44 -11.72 25.41 5.98
C LEU A 44 -10.84 26.11 7.04
N ALA A 45 -10.52 27.40 6.83
CA ALA A 45 -9.78 28.22 7.78
C ALA A 45 -10.48 28.36 9.14
N SER A 46 -11.82 28.43 9.11
CA SER A 46 -12.63 28.57 10.32
C SER A 46 -12.70 27.30 11.17
N ALA A 47 -12.33 26.14 10.61
CA ALA A 47 -12.33 24.84 11.30
C ALA A 47 -10.96 24.44 11.89
N ASP A 48 -9.86 24.96 11.34
CA ASP A 48 -8.43 24.69 11.67
C ASP A 48 -7.97 23.23 11.92
N ASN A 49 -8.81 22.23 11.63
CA ASN A 49 -8.46 20.81 11.72
C ASN A 49 -7.17 20.50 10.93
N VAL A 50 -7.19 20.80 9.62
CA VAL A 50 -6.06 20.58 8.71
C VAL A 50 -5.58 21.87 8.02
N PHE A 51 -6.25 23.01 8.22
CA PHE A 51 -6.01 24.21 7.41
C PHE A 51 -4.56 24.72 7.52
N SER A 52 -3.98 24.72 8.72
CA SER A 52 -2.57 25.06 8.93
C SER A 52 -1.55 24.11 8.27
N LEU A 53 -2.01 23.04 7.62
CA LEU A 53 -1.21 22.04 6.89
C LEU A 53 -1.46 22.07 5.37
N LEU A 54 -2.24 23.04 4.87
CA LEU A 54 -2.52 23.22 3.45
C LEU A 54 -1.56 24.23 2.84
N TRP A 55 -1.06 23.93 1.64
CA TRP A 55 -0.22 24.84 0.87
C TRP A 55 -1.04 25.57 -0.21
N PHE A 56 -0.92 26.89 -0.27
CA PHE A 56 -1.65 27.75 -1.20
C PHE A 56 -0.68 28.44 -2.18
N LYS A 57 -0.89 28.24 -3.49
CA LYS A 57 -0.13 28.83 -4.63
C LYS A 57 -0.31 30.35 -4.69
N ASP A 58 -1.53 30.81 -4.41
CA ASP A 58 -2.01 32.17 -4.64
C ASP A 58 -3.18 32.54 -3.70
N GLY A 59 -3.76 33.73 -3.91
CA GLY A 59 -4.94 34.22 -3.18
C GLY A 59 -4.67 34.69 -1.76
N LYS A 60 -5.76 34.95 -1.02
CA LYS A 60 -5.78 35.44 0.37
C LYS A 60 -4.91 34.63 1.34
N TYR A 61 -4.80 33.33 1.09
CA TYR A 61 -4.15 32.36 1.97
C TYR A 61 -2.77 31.91 1.49
N LYS A 62 -2.21 32.55 0.45
CA LYS A 62 -0.89 32.22 -0.12
C LYS A 62 0.18 32.08 0.96
N ASN A 63 0.65 30.86 1.17
CA ASN A 63 1.72 30.53 2.12
C ASN A 63 2.88 29.78 1.45
N TYR A 64 2.70 29.25 0.23
CA TYR A 64 3.78 28.56 -0.47
C TYR A 64 4.83 29.55 -0.98
N LYS A 65 6.08 29.23 -0.67
CA LYS A 65 7.29 29.87 -1.20
C LYS A 65 8.22 28.75 -1.67
N PRO A 66 8.83 28.85 -2.87
CA PRO A 66 9.86 27.91 -3.30
C PRO A 66 10.95 27.82 -2.22
N GLN A 67 11.20 26.61 -1.73
CA GLN A 67 12.16 26.38 -0.67
C GLN A 67 13.57 26.25 -1.22
N LYS A 68 14.55 26.62 -0.40
CA LYS A 68 15.94 26.28 -0.66
C LYS A 68 16.15 24.78 -0.46
N ASN A 69 17.16 24.23 -1.13
CA ASN A 69 17.60 22.87 -0.88
C ASN A 69 18.00 22.70 0.60
N THR A 70 17.74 21.53 1.15
CA THR A 70 18.06 21.17 2.55
C THR A 70 18.45 19.70 2.61
N SER A 71 19.08 19.25 3.69
CA SER A 71 19.40 17.85 3.93
C SER A 71 18.81 17.35 5.25
N PHE A 72 18.59 16.04 5.33
CA PHE A 72 18.57 15.30 6.59
C PHE A 72 19.90 14.54 6.71
N GLU A 73 20.62 14.78 7.79
CA GLU A 73 21.93 14.17 8.06
C GLU A 73 21.91 13.46 9.41
N THR A 74 22.17 12.17 9.38
CA THR A 74 22.25 11.27 10.54
C THR A 74 23.45 10.34 10.37
N GLU A 75 23.85 9.63 11.42
CA GLU A 75 24.89 8.59 11.30
C GLU A 75 24.47 7.44 10.37
N PHE A 76 23.15 7.20 10.23
CA PHE A 76 22.59 6.12 9.43
C PHE A 76 22.44 6.47 7.95
N PHE A 77 22.08 7.72 7.63
CA PHE A 77 21.78 8.17 6.27
C PHE A 77 21.94 9.68 6.08
N THR A 78 22.18 10.06 4.83
CA THR A 78 22.07 11.43 4.32
C THR A 78 21.01 11.44 3.23
N ILE A 79 20.06 12.38 3.30
CA ILE A 79 19.01 12.57 2.30
C ILE A 79 19.02 14.04 1.90
N GLU A 80 19.23 14.32 0.62
CA GLU A 80 19.23 15.68 0.07
C GLU A 80 17.88 15.99 -0.58
N PHE A 81 17.30 17.12 -0.23
CA PHE A 81 16.03 17.60 -0.77
C PHE A 81 16.26 18.81 -1.67
N SER A 82 15.80 18.69 -2.91
CA SER A 82 15.40 19.83 -3.74
C SER A 82 13.88 19.77 -3.94
N PHE A 83 13.28 20.87 -4.41
CA PHE A 83 11.82 20.99 -4.45
C PHE A 83 11.33 21.46 -5.83
N GLY A 84 10.66 20.55 -6.55
CA GLY A 84 9.92 20.87 -7.77
C GLY A 84 8.58 21.57 -7.50
N GLU A 85 7.75 21.64 -8.55
CA GLU A 85 6.35 22.10 -8.43
C GLU A 85 5.56 21.13 -7.56
N GLU A 86 4.87 21.66 -6.55
CA GLU A 86 4.25 20.86 -5.49
C GLU A 86 2.83 20.42 -5.89
N PRO A 87 2.53 19.11 -5.98
CA PRO A 87 1.20 18.63 -6.39
C PRO A 87 0.06 18.98 -5.43
N SER A 88 0.32 19.25 -4.15
CA SER A 88 -0.71 19.63 -3.16
C SER A 88 -1.16 21.10 -3.20
N LEU A 89 -0.57 21.94 -4.07
CA LEU A 89 -0.82 23.39 -4.06
C LEU A 89 -2.26 23.75 -4.42
N LEU A 90 -2.98 24.29 -3.44
CA LEU A 90 -4.29 24.89 -3.62
C LEU A 90 -4.16 26.24 -4.35
N SER A 91 -4.86 26.40 -5.47
CA SER A 91 -4.98 27.68 -6.17
C SER A 91 -6.40 28.23 -6.02
N SER A 92 -6.50 29.51 -5.68
CA SER A 92 -7.76 30.26 -5.66
C SER A 92 -8.24 30.70 -7.05
N GLY A 93 -7.38 30.58 -8.07
CA GLY A 93 -7.71 30.85 -9.46
C GLY A 93 -8.37 29.69 -10.21
N LEU A 94 -8.32 28.47 -9.65
CA LEU A 94 -8.90 27.29 -10.28
C LEU A 94 -10.41 27.14 -9.96
N PRO A 95 -11.25 26.77 -10.95
CA PRO A 95 -12.68 26.62 -10.75
C PRO A 95 -13.04 25.34 -9.97
N ILE A 96 -14.15 25.43 -9.25
CA ILE A 96 -14.85 24.31 -8.60
C ILE A 96 -16.28 24.18 -9.15
N ASN A 97 -16.87 22.99 -9.07
CA ASN A 97 -18.25 22.74 -9.46
C ASN A 97 -18.98 21.86 -8.43
N SER A 98 -19.73 22.49 -7.53
CA SER A 98 -20.51 21.79 -6.49
C SER A 98 -21.79 21.13 -7.00
N ASN A 99 -22.18 21.39 -8.25
CA ASN A 99 -23.37 20.79 -8.87
C ASN A 99 -23.03 19.50 -9.64
N GLU A 100 -21.75 19.21 -9.81
CA GLU A 100 -21.24 17.99 -10.46
C GLU A 100 -21.38 16.80 -9.51
N LYS A 101 -22.16 15.79 -9.90
CA LYS A 101 -22.34 14.57 -9.11
C LYS A 101 -21.18 13.59 -9.36
N ILE A 102 -19.99 13.92 -8.85
CA ILE A 102 -18.84 13.01 -8.83
C ILE A 102 -18.96 12.05 -7.65
N ASN A 103 -18.65 10.78 -7.89
CA ASN A 103 -18.53 9.78 -6.82
C ASN A 103 -17.19 10.01 -6.08
N PRO A 104 -17.19 10.26 -4.74
CA PRO A 104 -15.94 10.49 -4.00
C PRO A 104 -14.93 9.33 -4.05
N ASN A 105 -15.38 8.12 -4.41
CA ASN A 105 -14.54 6.93 -4.56
C ASN A 105 -14.13 6.65 -6.02
N GLU A 106 -14.43 7.57 -6.95
CA GLU A 106 -13.95 7.50 -8.33
C GLU A 106 -12.47 7.86 -8.40
N SER A 107 -11.69 7.06 -9.14
CA SER A 107 -10.24 7.23 -9.19
C SER A 107 -9.83 8.50 -9.92
N ILE A 108 -8.97 9.31 -9.30
CA ILE A 108 -8.36 10.48 -9.94
C ILE A 108 -7.02 10.16 -10.64
N GLY A 109 -6.69 8.88 -10.79
CA GLY A 109 -5.49 8.40 -11.48
C GLY A 109 -4.23 8.35 -10.61
N TYR A 110 -3.12 7.96 -11.25
CA TYR A 110 -1.80 7.86 -10.60
C TYR A 110 -1.10 9.22 -10.57
N TYR A 111 -0.35 9.45 -9.49
CA TYR A 111 0.41 10.69 -9.25
C TYR A 111 -0.41 11.99 -9.42
N PRO A 112 -1.61 12.09 -8.80
CA PRO A 112 -2.50 13.23 -8.99
C PRO A 112 -1.92 14.52 -8.42
N SER A 113 -2.39 15.66 -8.94
CA SER A 113 -2.18 16.98 -8.34
C SER A 113 -3.51 17.72 -8.19
N TYR A 114 -3.54 18.72 -7.32
CA TYR A 114 -4.70 19.61 -7.19
C TYR A 114 -4.99 20.38 -8.50
N GLU A 115 -3.94 20.70 -9.24
CA GLU A 115 -4.03 21.43 -10.51
C GLU A 115 -4.69 20.59 -11.60
N SER A 116 -4.37 19.28 -11.66
CA SER A 116 -4.93 18.35 -12.66
C SER A 116 -6.38 17.92 -12.39
N MET A 117 -6.92 18.12 -11.19
CA MET A 117 -8.31 17.76 -10.86
C MET A 117 -9.34 18.50 -11.72
N THR A 118 -10.44 17.85 -12.08
CA THR A 118 -11.60 18.55 -12.67
C THR A 118 -12.28 19.49 -11.65
N PRO A 119 -13.13 20.44 -12.09
CA PRO A 119 -13.85 21.33 -11.16
C PRO A 119 -14.70 20.58 -10.11
N GLY A 120 -15.36 19.49 -10.49
CA GLY A 120 -16.05 18.61 -9.55
C GLY A 120 -15.10 17.86 -8.61
N GLN A 121 -13.95 17.36 -9.10
CA GLN A 121 -12.96 16.65 -8.27
C GLN A 121 -12.34 17.60 -7.23
N ARG A 122 -12.05 18.86 -7.60
CA ARG A 122 -11.62 19.88 -6.64
C ARG A 122 -12.68 20.15 -5.57
N TRP A 123 -13.97 20.12 -5.92
CA TRP A 123 -15.04 20.23 -4.93
C TRP A 123 -15.09 19.03 -3.97
N VAL A 124 -14.99 17.80 -4.50
CA VAL A 124 -14.89 16.57 -3.68
C VAL A 124 -13.72 16.68 -2.69
N TYR A 125 -12.53 17.04 -3.19
CA TYR A 125 -11.33 17.17 -2.37
C TYR A 125 -11.46 18.24 -1.27
N LEU A 126 -11.92 19.45 -1.61
CA LEU A 126 -12.08 20.53 -0.63
C LEU A 126 -13.21 20.27 0.38
N ASN A 127 -14.18 19.43 0.03
CA ASN A 127 -15.18 18.95 0.98
C ASN A 127 -14.59 17.86 1.90
N TRP A 128 -13.82 16.92 1.35
CA TRP A 128 -13.14 15.87 2.11
C TRP A 128 -12.12 16.44 3.12
N LEU A 129 -11.38 17.51 2.78
CA LEU A 129 -10.45 18.17 3.71
C LEU A 129 -11.11 18.70 5.01
N ARG A 130 -12.44 18.77 5.09
CA ARG A 130 -13.17 19.16 6.31
C ARG A 130 -13.14 18.04 7.35
N ASP A 131 -13.19 16.80 6.90
CA ASP A 131 -13.08 15.58 7.69
C ASP A 131 -12.33 14.51 6.90
N ILE A 132 -11.00 14.52 7.05
CA ILE A 132 -10.08 13.59 6.38
C ILE A 132 -10.25 12.12 6.83
N THR A 133 -11.15 11.82 7.76
CA THR A 133 -11.46 10.45 8.18
C THR A 133 -12.49 9.77 7.29
N GLN A 134 -13.23 10.53 6.48
CA GLN A 134 -14.25 10.01 5.57
C GLN A 134 -13.63 9.21 4.41
N PRO A 135 -14.28 8.14 3.94
CA PRO A 135 -13.81 7.35 2.80
C PRO A 135 -13.84 8.18 1.50
N VAL A 136 -12.78 8.03 0.71
CA VAL A 136 -12.56 8.75 -0.55
C VAL A 136 -11.57 7.94 -1.40
N ASP A 137 -11.47 8.20 -2.71
CA ASP A 137 -10.41 7.61 -3.53
C ASP A 137 -9.02 7.99 -3.00
N ILE A 138 -8.09 7.02 -2.99
CA ILE A 138 -6.78 7.18 -2.37
C ILE A 138 -5.93 8.27 -3.06
N GLY A 139 -6.22 8.61 -4.32
CA GLY A 139 -5.56 9.72 -5.00
C GLY A 139 -5.74 11.05 -4.26
N TYR A 140 -6.93 11.34 -3.73
CA TYR A 140 -7.18 12.54 -2.94
C TYR A 140 -6.36 12.56 -1.64
N VAL A 141 -6.23 11.40 -0.98
CA VAL A 141 -5.39 11.23 0.21
C VAL A 141 -3.92 11.50 -0.14
N PHE A 142 -3.44 11.01 -1.30
CA PHE A 142 -2.09 11.26 -1.79
C PHE A 142 -1.84 12.76 -2.05
N VAL A 143 -2.76 13.49 -2.68
CA VAL A 143 -2.60 14.95 -2.90
C VAL A 143 -2.43 15.69 -1.58
N PHE A 144 -3.20 15.37 -0.54
CA PHE A 144 -2.99 16.00 0.78
C PHE A 144 -1.68 15.55 1.43
N TYR A 145 -1.39 14.25 1.36
CA TYR A 145 -0.20 13.64 1.94
C TYR A 145 1.12 14.20 1.37
N TYR A 146 1.17 14.54 0.07
CA TYR A 146 2.33 15.22 -0.52
C TYR A 146 2.66 16.55 0.16
N GLY A 147 1.64 17.32 0.54
CA GLY A 147 1.79 18.55 1.32
C GLY A 147 2.23 18.30 2.77
N LEU A 148 1.77 17.19 3.37
CA LEU A 148 2.21 16.74 4.69
C LEU A 148 3.69 16.35 4.69
N GLU A 149 4.19 15.64 3.67
CA GLU A 149 5.61 15.30 3.54
C GLU A 149 6.50 16.57 3.49
N ARG A 150 6.02 17.68 2.91
CA ARG A 150 6.73 18.96 2.99
C ARG A 150 6.72 19.59 4.40
N HIS A 151 5.63 19.45 5.15
CA HIS A 151 5.62 19.85 6.55
C HIS A 151 6.52 18.97 7.42
N ILE A 152 6.66 17.69 7.08
CA ILE A 152 7.61 16.76 7.69
C ILE A 152 9.06 17.19 7.41
N ILE A 153 9.38 17.65 6.20
CA ILE A 153 10.75 18.05 5.84
C ILE A 153 11.15 19.43 6.44
N TYR A 154 10.32 20.46 6.27
CA TYR A 154 10.71 21.85 6.63
C TYR A 154 9.60 22.67 7.32
N GLY A 155 8.45 22.08 7.64
CA GLY A 155 7.31 22.78 8.23
C GLY A 155 6.99 22.33 9.66
N ASN A 156 5.69 22.17 9.97
CA ASN A 156 5.25 21.70 11.27
C ASN A 156 5.28 20.16 11.31
N PHE A 157 6.48 19.61 11.53
CA PHE A 157 6.74 18.18 11.60
C PHE A 157 5.74 17.44 12.52
N LYS A 158 5.50 17.94 13.74
CA LYS A 158 4.62 17.26 14.71
C LYS A 158 3.15 17.24 14.28
N LYS A 159 2.55 18.37 13.88
CA LYS A 159 1.14 18.38 13.42
C LYS A 159 0.98 17.56 12.13
N ALA A 160 2.00 17.54 11.26
CA ALA A 160 2.00 16.68 10.07
C ALA A 160 2.09 15.20 10.42
N ALA A 161 3.01 14.77 11.28
CA ALA A 161 3.16 13.38 11.70
C ALA A 161 1.87 12.84 12.34
N ASP A 162 1.25 13.64 13.22
CA ASP A 162 -0.03 13.33 13.85
C ASP A 162 -1.17 13.17 12.83
N THR A 163 -1.19 14.02 11.80
CA THR A 163 -2.16 13.95 10.70
C THR A 163 -1.91 12.74 9.80
N ILE A 164 -0.66 12.38 9.52
CA ILE A 164 -0.31 11.18 8.76
C ILE A 164 -0.74 9.91 9.52
N MET A 165 -0.48 9.83 10.83
CA MET A 165 -0.95 8.73 11.67
C MET A 165 -2.49 8.64 11.71
N LEU A 166 -3.19 9.78 11.72
CA LEU A 166 -4.65 9.81 11.59
C LEU A 166 -5.11 9.27 10.22
N LEU A 167 -4.50 9.71 9.12
CA LEU A 167 -4.80 9.17 7.78
C LEU A 167 -4.52 7.66 7.71
N ARG A 168 -3.39 7.18 8.26
CA ARG A 168 -3.06 5.74 8.35
C ARG A 168 -4.13 4.92 9.06
N LYS A 169 -4.81 5.49 10.06
CA LYS A 169 -5.88 4.81 10.79
C LYS A 169 -7.10 4.55 9.89
N TYR A 170 -7.51 5.53 9.09
CA TYR A 170 -8.75 5.47 8.29
C TYR A 170 -8.55 4.96 6.86
N HIS A 171 -7.38 5.17 6.23
CA HIS A 171 -7.14 4.89 4.81
C HIS A 171 -6.24 3.66 4.59
N LYS A 172 -6.83 2.46 4.58
CA LYS A 172 -6.09 1.17 4.51
C LYS A 172 -5.67 0.75 3.08
N ASN A 173 -4.96 1.63 2.36
CA ASN A 173 -4.32 1.31 1.08
C ASN A 173 -2.86 0.88 1.27
N ASN A 174 -2.46 -0.27 0.70
CA ASN A 174 -1.11 -0.85 0.91
C ASN A 174 0.05 0.10 0.58
N SER A 175 0.00 0.80 -0.56
CA SER A 175 1.07 1.72 -0.97
C SER A 175 1.15 2.92 -0.02
N PHE A 176 0.00 3.50 0.33
CA PHE A 176 -0.07 4.59 1.31
C PHE A 176 0.46 4.15 2.69
N GLN A 177 0.08 2.98 3.18
CA GLN A 177 0.57 2.44 4.46
C GLN A 177 2.09 2.16 4.42
N SER A 178 2.64 1.72 3.29
CA SER A 178 4.09 1.55 3.14
C SER A 178 4.83 2.89 3.18
N TYR A 179 4.47 3.83 2.29
CA TYR A 179 5.19 5.11 2.15
C TYR A 179 5.06 6.00 3.40
N SER A 180 3.86 6.05 4.01
CA SER A 180 3.64 6.84 5.22
C SER A 180 4.33 6.27 6.45
N LEU A 181 4.59 4.96 6.52
CA LEU A 181 5.38 4.36 7.59
C LEU A 181 6.85 4.76 7.44
N SER A 182 7.40 4.62 6.22
CA SER A 182 8.79 4.96 5.94
C SER A 182 9.08 6.44 6.19
N SER A 183 8.25 7.35 5.66
CA SER A 183 8.43 8.79 5.84
C SER A 183 8.35 9.20 7.32
N LEU A 184 7.43 8.61 8.09
CA LEU A 184 7.29 8.86 9.53
C LEU A 184 8.52 8.38 10.32
N VAL A 185 8.98 7.15 10.09
CA VAL A 185 10.16 6.58 10.77
C VAL A 185 11.40 7.40 10.47
N ILE A 186 11.73 7.57 9.19
CA ILE A 186 12.97 8.23 8.75
C ILE A 186 13.00 9.70 9.18
N SER A 187 11.86 10.38 9.13
CA SER A 187 11.81 11.78 9.53
C SER A 187 11.83 11.97 11.05
N ALA A 188 11.21 11.07 11.84
CA ALA A 188 11.35 11.12 13.29
C ALA A 188 12.80 10.88 13.75
N ILE A 189 13.54 10.01 13.06
CA ILE A 189 14.98 9.81 13.27
C ILE A 189 15.76 11.08 12.89
N ALA A 190 15.49 11.67 11.72
CA ALA A 190 16.16 12.89 11.26
C ALA A 190 15.92 14.12 12.17
N HIS A 191 14.69 14.29 12.67
CA HIS A 191 14.32 15.32 13.65
C HIS A 191 14.77 15.01 15.09
N LYS A 192 15.33 13.82 15.33
CA LYS A 192 15.74 13.32 16.66
C LYS A 192 14.57 13.34 17.67
N ASP A 193 13.37 13.01 17.21
CA ASP A 193 12.13 13.03 17.99
C ASP A 193 11.72 11.59 18.38
N GLU A 194 12.36 11.07 19.43
CA GLU A 194 12.09 9.74 19.99
C GLU A 194 10.63 9.54 20.40
N ALA A 195 9.96 10.59 20.87
CA ALA A 195 8.56 10.55 21.27
C ALA A 195 7.64 10.34 20.06
N THR A 196 7.93 11.00 18.93
CA THR A 196 7.23 10.75 17.67
C THR A 196 7.56 9.36 17.13
N LEU A 197 8.82 8.95 17.13
CA LEU A 197 9.22 7.60 16.67
C LEU A 197 8.52 6.48 17.47
N SER A 198 8.42 6.63 18.79
CA SER A 198 7.69 5.71 19.67
C SER A 198 6.21 5.62 19.32
N ARG A 199 5.56 6.75 19.03
CA ARG A 199 4.15 6.80 18.59
C ARG A 199 3.93 6.17 17.22
N VAL A 200 4.91 6.27 16.31
CA VAL A 200 4.85 5.63 15.00
C VAL A 200 4.85 4.11 15.15
N ILE A 201 5.73 3.55 16.00
CA ILE A 201 5.74 2.11 16.33
C ILE A 201 4.41 1.69 16.96
N GLU A 202 3.88 2.47 17.91
CA GLU A 202 2.57 2.20 18.52
C GLU A 202 1.44 2.18 17.48
N SER A 203 1.44 3.13 16.54
CA SER A 203 0.44 3.25 15.47
C SER A 203 0.45 2.09 14.47
N ALA A 204 1.57 1.37 14.38
CA ALA A 204 1.79 0.23 13.49
C ALA A 204 1.62 -1.13 14.19
N LYS A 205 1.18 -1.17 15.46
CA LYS A 205 0.90 -2.45 16.14
C LYS A 205 -0.13 -3.27 15.38
N GLY A 206 0.21 -4.53 15.11
CA GLY A 206 -0.61 -5.46 14.32
C GLY A 206 -0.38 -5.38 12.81
N GLU A 207 0.46 -4.46 12.32
CA GLU A 207 1.02 -4.55 10.97
C GLU A 207 2.14 -5.62 10.91
N ASN A 208 2.44 -6.13 9.71
CA ASN A 208 3.58 -7.03 9.56
C ASN A 208 4.89 -6.27 9.75
N VAL A 209 5.83 -6.84 10.51
CA VAL A 209 7.14 -6.21 10.72
C VAL A 209 7.90 -6.12 9.39
N ASN A 210 8.34 -4.90 9.07
CA ASN A 210 9.14 -4.57 7.90
C ASN A 210 10.48 -3.94 8.33
N ASN A 211 11.35 -3.62 7.36
CA ASN A 211 12.66 -3.05 7.66
C ASN A 211 12.58 -1.71 8.42
N ASP A 212 11.63 -0.83 8.07
CA ASP A 212 11.48 0.47 8.72
C ASP A 212 11.11 0.35 10.21
N LEU A 213 10.20 -0.58 10.55
CA LEU A 213 9.88 -0.90 11.95
C LEU A 213 11.07 -1.51 12.69
N LEU A 214 11.89 -2.33 12.02
CA LEU A 214 13.13 -2.85 12.60
C LEU A 214 14.13 -1.73 12.89
N ILE A 215 14.33 -0.77 11.97
CA ILE A 215 15.19 0.41 12.20
C ILE A 215 14.67 1.21 13.40
N ALA A 216 13.37 1.51 13.43
CA ALA A 216 12.74 2.27 14.50
C ALA A 216 12.91 1.60 15.88
N LYS A 217 12.67 0.28 15.95
CA LYS A 217 12.84 -0.52 17.17
C LYS A 217 14.31 -0.65 17.58
N TYR A 218 15.23 -0.80 16.63
CA TYR A 218 16.66 -0.89 16.91
C TYR A 218 17.17 0.39 17.58
N ILE A 219 16.84 1.55 17.02
CA ILE A 219 17.23 2.87 17.54
C ILE A 219 16.70 3.08 18.97
N LEU A 220 15.42 2.75 19.21
CA LEU A 220 14.80 2.88 20.53
C LEU A 220 15.10 1.71 21.49
N LYS A 221 15.91 0.72 21.07
CA LYS A 221 16.24 -0.50 21.83
C LYS A 221 15.00 -1.26 22.34
N ILE A 222 13.99 -1.34 21.49
CA ILE A 222 12.74 -2.05 21.74
C ILE A 222 12.90 -3.48 21.20
N ASP A 223 12.66 -4.49 22.05
CA ASP A 223 12.72 -5.90 21.65
C ASP A 223 11.64 -6.27 20.59
N LEU A 224 11.81 -7.44 19.97
CA LEU A 224 10.75 -8.10 19.19
C LEU A 224 9.95 -9.08 20.05
N SER A 225 8.62 -9.05 19.94
CA SER A 225 7.72 -10.03 20.57
C SER A 225 7.66 -11.35 19.79
N ALA A 226 7.10 -12.39 20.42
CA ALA A 226 6.83 -13.67 19.75
C ALA A 226 6.00 -13.51 18.46
N ASP A 227 4.95 -12.69 18.46
CA ASP A 227 4.11 -12.43 17.28
C ASP A 227 4.90 -11.74 16.16
N GLU A 228 5.77 -10.79 16.51
CA GLU A 228 6.63 -10.07 15.57
C GLU A 228 7.66 -11.02 14.92
N ILE A 229 8.30 -11.87 15.72
CA ILE A 229 9.21 -12.95 15.26
C ILE A 229 8.47 -13.91 14.32
N ILE A 230 7.23 -14.28 14.64
CA ILE A 230 6.37 -15.12 13.79
C ILE A 230 6.03 -14.42 12.48
N SER A 231 5.76 -13.10 12.47
CA SER A 231 5.47 -12.34 11.25
C SER A 231 6.64 -12.34 10.26
N LEU A 232 7.88 -12.27 10.77
CA LEU A 232 9.13 -12.30 10.00
C LEU A 232 9.42 -13.66 9.33
N SER A 233 8.69 -14.72 9.67
CA SER A 233 8.92 -16.08 9.16
C SER A 233 8.94 -16.22 7.63
N ASN A 234 8.32 -15.31 6.86
CA ASN A 234 8.50 -15.28 5.39
C ASN A 234 9.86 -14.70 4.99
N ALA A 235 10.24 -13.56 5.56
CA ALA A 235 11.45 -12.82 5.22
C ALA A 235 12.72 -13.65 5.49
N VAL A 236 12.73 -14.42 6.59
CA VAL A 236 13.87 -15.26 6.97
C VAL A 236 13.84 -16.67 6.35
N GLY A 237 12.97 -16.92 5.36
CA GLY A 237 12.92 -18.19 4.64
C GLY A 237 12.33 -19.38 5.41
N PHE A 238 11.66 -19.18 6.56
CA PHE A 238 11.08 -20.24 7.37
C PHE A 238 9.81 -20.83 6.73
N LYS A 239 9.97 -21.93 5.98
CA LYS A 239 8.91 -22.53 5.13
C LYS A 239 7.84 -23.31 5.91
N ASN A 240 8.18 -24.01 7.00
CA ASN A 240 7.27 -24.98 7.64
C ASN A 240 6.37 -24.37 8.72
N LYS A 241 5.36 -23.61 8.27
CA LYS A 241 4.43 -22.89 9.16
C LYS A 241 3.25 -23.73 9.68
N ARG A 242 3.34 -25.07 9.62
CA ARG A 242 2.24 -25.97 10.02
C ARG A 242 1.79 -25.73 11.46
N TYR A 243 2.73 -25.64 12.40
CA TYR A 243 2.40 -25.51 13.82
C TYR A 243 1.96 -24.08 14.18
N ILE A 244 2.56 -23.05 13.58
CA ILE A 244 2.10 -21.65 13.67
C ILE A 244 0.60 -21.55 13.31
N LYS A 245 0.18 -22.20 12.21
CA LYS A 245 -1.22 -22.17 11.77
C LYS A 245 -2.16 -23.01 12.63
N ASN A 246 -1.76 -24.23 12.98
CA ASN A 246 -2.65 -25.21 13.60
C ASN A 246 -2.67 -25.14 15.13
N TYR A 247 -1.66 -24.55 15.77
CA TYR A 247 -1.52 -24.47 17.22
C TYR A 247 -0.83 -23.13 17.63
N PRO A 248 -1.38 -21.96 17.24
CA PRO A 248 -0.72 -20.68 17.43
C PRO A 248 -0.46 -20.35 18.92
N GLU A 249 -1.40 -20.61 19.84
CA GLU A 249 -1.14 -20.39 21.28
C GLU A 249 0.06 -21.21 21.76
N LEU A 250 0.09 -22.51 21.47
CA LEU A 250 1.17 -23.41 21.89
C LEU A 250 2.51 -23.04 21.23
N PHE A 251 2.49 -22.51 20.01
CA PHE A 251 3.70 -22.03 19.33
C PHE A 251 4.22 -20.74 19.99
N ILE A 252 3.34 -19.80 20.34
CA ILE A 252 3.68 -18.56 21.06
C ILE A 252 4.16 -18.87 22.50
N GLU A 253 3.50 -19.78 23.20
CA GLU A 253 3.88 -20.29 24.53
C GLU A 253 5.32 -20.83 24.51
N ILE A 254 5.61 -21.78 23.61
CA ILE A 254 6.95 -22.39 23.51
C ILE A 254 8.00 -21.38 23.02
N LEU A 255 7.65 -20.45 22.13
CA LEU A 255 8.58 -19.38 21.73
C LEU A 255 8.88 -18.44 22.91
N ASN A 256 7.89 -18.10 23.73
CA ASN A 256 8.11 -17.30 24.94
C ASN A 256 8.94 -18.05 25.99
N GLU A 257 8.71 -19.36 26.19
CA GLU A 257 9.58 -20.20 27.03
C GLU A 257 11.04 -20.15 26.53
N GLN A 258 11.26 -20.31 25.22
CA GLN A 258 12.59 -20.24 24.63
C GLN A 258 13.23 -18.86 24.85
N LEU A 259 12.51 -17.77 24.60
CA LEU A 259 13.01 -16.40 24.79
C LEU A 259 13.37 -16.13 26.25
N ILE A 260 12.55 -16.57 27.22
CA ILE A 260 12.83 -16.42 28.66
C ILE A 260 14.09 -17.20 29.05
N ASN A 261 14.25 -18.43 28.53
CA ASN A 261 15.42 -19.26 28.84
C ASN A 261 16.73 -18.73 28.21
N GLU A 262 16.65 -18.00 27.08
CA GLU A 262 17.81 -17.53 26.31
C GLU A 262 18.18 -16.07 26.63
N PHE A 263 17.21 -15.22 26.99
CA PHE A 263 17.38 -13.77 27.16
C PHE A 263 16.81 -13.21 28.49
N GLU A 264 16.36 -14.08 29.40
CA GLU A 264 15.71 -13.73 30.69
C GLU A 264 14.39 -12.93 30.56
N LYS A 265 13.81 -12.87 29.35
CA LYS A 265 12.55 -12.15 29.04
C LYS A 265 11.81 -12.74 27.85
N SER A 266 10.49 -12.54 27.77
CA SER A 266 9.63 -13.08 26.69
C SER A 266 9.71 -12.28 25.38
N SER A 267 10.91 -11.81 25.02
CA SER A 267 11.15 -10.90 23.91
C SER A 267 12.60 -10.96 23.44
N PHE A 268 12.85 -10.79 22.13
CA PHE A 268 14.17 -10.91 21.53
C PHE A 268 14.89 -9.54 21.44
N PRO A 269 16.00 -9.32 22.17
CA PRO A 269 16.77 -8.08 22.13
C PRO A 269 17.67 -7.98 20.89
N PHE A 270 17.08 -7.96 19.69
CA PHE A 270 17.85 -7.96 18.44
C PHE A 270 18.81 -6.77 18.26
N TYR A 271 18.65 -5.70 19.05
CA TYR A 271 19.59 -4.57 19.10
C TYR A 271 20.93 -4.91 19.78
N SER A 272 21.06 -6.06 20.44
CA SER A 272 22.32 -6.54 21.03
C SER A 272 23.16 -7.37 20.05
N LEU A 273 22.71 -7.55 18.80
CA LEU A 273 23.52 -8.13 17.75
C LEU A 273 24.64 -7.14 17.37
N ASP A 274 25.89 -7.57 17.43
CA ASP A 274 27.07 -6.74 17.13
C ASP A 274 27.30 -6.66 15.62
N VAL A 275 26.39 -5.97 14.92
CA VAL A 275 26.31 -5.98 13.45
C VAL A 275 26.42 -4.61 12.82
N SER A 276 27.23 -4.54 11.75
CA SER A 276 27.16 -3.48 10.76
C SER A 276 26.05 -3.82 9.74
N PHE A 277 25.04 -2.97 9.64
CA PHE A 277 23.99 -3.12 8.63
C PHE A 277 24.46 -2.59 7.27
N GLY A 278 24.37 -3.44 6.24
CA GLY A 278 24.47 -2.97 4.85
C GLY A 278 23.34 -1.98 4.53
N LYS A 279 23.52 -1.13 3.52
CA LYS A 279 22.49 -0.18 3.09
C LYS A 279 21.81 -0.62 1.80
N GLU A 280 20.49 -0.50 1.75
CA GLU A 280 19.67 -0.81 0.58
C GLU A 280 18.80 0.37 0.17
N LYS A 281 18.61 0.57 -1.15
CA LYS A 281 17.80 1.66 -1.69
C LYS A 281 16.32 1.37 -1.42
N SER A 282 15.71 2.16 -0.53
CA SER A 282 14.30 2.02 -0.13
C SER A 282 13.52 3.30 -0.41
N ILE A 283 12.22 3.17 -0.67
CA ILE A 283 11.33 4.32 -0.92
C ILE A 283 10.90 4.94 0.41
N ILE A 284 11.18 6.24 0.57
CA ILE A 284 10.99 6.98 1.83
C ILE A 284 9.82 7.97 1.70
N PHE A 285 9.75 8.70 0.59
CA PHE A 285 8.73 9.72 0.36
C PHE A 285 7.93 9.45 -0.92
N ALA A 286 6.62 9.64 -0.85
CA ALA A 286 5.73 9.45 -2.00
C ALA A 286 5.67 10.68 -2.92
N ASN A 287 5.91 11.89 -2.37
CA ASN A 287 5.79 13.15 -3.07
C ASN A 287 6.70 13.21 -4.29
N ILE A 288 6.06 13.17 -5.46
CA ILE A 288 6.70 13.15 -6.77
C ILE A 288 7.50 14.42 -7.12
N SER A 289 7.28 15.53 -6.40
CA SER A 289 8.04 16.77 -6.58
C SER A 289 9.41 16.77 -5.89
N LEU A 290 9.69 15.75 -5.07
CA LEU A 290 11.00 15.52 -4.47
C LEU A 290 11.90 14.73 -5.46
N PRO A 291 13.21 14.98 -5.50
CA PRO A 291 14.12 14.30 -6.42
C PRO A 291 14.26 12.81 -6.09
N GLU A 292 14.74 12.02 -7.04
CA GLU A 292 14.82 10.55 -6.88
C GLU A 292 15.67 10.12 -5.67
N ASN A 293 16.77 10.82 -5.38
CA ASN A 293 17.62 10.55 -4.21
C ASN A 293 16.94 10.92 -2.86
N ALA A 294 15.98 11.85 -2.85
CA ALA A 294 15.13 12.10 -1.69
C ALA A 294 14.09 11.00 -1.52
N ARG A 295 13.41 10.65 -2.61
CA ARG A 295 12.34 9.64 -2.61
C ARG A 295 12.86 8.23 -2.38
N TYR A 296 14.08 7.93 -2.81
CA TYR A 296 14.72 6.63 -2.72
C TYR A 296 16.17 6.75 -2.22
N ALA A 297 16.38 6.60 -0.91
CA ALA A 297 17.71 6.71 -0.30
C ALA A 297 18.22 5.36 0.24
N PRO A 298 19.55 5.19 0.40
CA PRO A 298 20.14 3.98 0.99
C PRO A 298 19.96 3.98 2.51
N LEU A 299 19.09 3.09 3.00
CA LEU A 299 18.79 2.90 4.43
C LEU A 299 19.45 1.62 4.99
N PRO A 300 19.77 1.54 6.29
CA PRO A 300 20.21 0.31 6.94
C PRO A 300 19.22 -0.84 6.72
N SER A 301 19.72 -1.98 6.23
CA SER A 301 18.92 -3.19 6.01
C SER A 301 19.15 -4.19 7.14
N ILE A 302 18.24 -4.17 8.12
CA ILE A 302 18.22 -5.13 9.22
C ILE A 302 17.59 -6.44 8.74
N ILE A 303 16.52 -6.36 7.94
CA ILE A 303 15.75 -7.52 7.49
C ILE A 303 16.56 -8.50 6.60
N ASN A 304 17.57 -8.00 5.89
CA ASN A 304 18.46 -8.79 5.04
C ASN A 304 19.85 -9.05 5.67
N ASN A 305 20.09 -8.61 6.91
CA ASN A 305 21.32 -8.97 7.62
C ASN A 305 21.33 -10.47 7.95
N SER A 306 22.44 -11.16 7.63
CA SER A 306 22.55 -12.61 7.75
C SER A 306 22.47 -13.13 9.19
N GLU A 307 23.00 -12.38 10.16
CA GLU A 307 22.95 -12.78 11.57
C GLU A 307 21.54 -12.60 12.14
N PHE A 308 20.89 -11.48 11.83
CA PHE A 308 19.48 -11.25 12.16
C PHE A 308 18.57 -12.33 11.56
N GLN A 309 18.70 -12.63 10.27
CA GLN A 309 17.93 -13.70 9.62
C GLN A 309 18.21 -15.07 10.27
N THR A 310 19.47 -15.37 10.58
CA THR A 310 19.86 -16.63 11.23
C THR A 310 19.28 -16.77 12.63
N ALA A 311 19.32 -15.71 13.44
CA ALA A 311 18.75 -15.70 14.78
C ALA A 311 17.23 -15.97 14.76
N ILE A 312 16.48 -15.19 13.97
CA ILE A 312 15.02 -15.34 13.84
C ILE A 312 14.65 -16.72 13.25
N HIS A 313 15.37 -17.20 12.23
CA HIS A 313 15.13 -18.54 11.65
C HIS A 313 15.42 -19.65 12.66
N THR A 314 16.44 -19.49 13.51
CA THR A 314 16.81 -20.45 14.55
C THR A 314 15.74 -20.52 15.65
N LEU A 315 15.29 -19.37 16.16
CA LEU A 315 14.17 -19.28 17.12
C LEU A 315 12.93 -20.04 16.60
N LEU A 316 12.51 -19.74 15.36
CA LEU A 316 11.36 -20.39 14.72
C LEU A 316 11.56 -21.91 14.51
N THR A 317 12.78 -22.34 14.18
CA THR A 317 13.10 -23.76 13.92
C THR A 317 13.15 -24.56 15.22
N THR A 318 13.78 -24.02 16.26
CA THR A 318 13.83 -24.65 17.59
C THR A 318 12.41 -24.76 18.17
N THR A 319 11.65 -23.67 18.17
CA THR A 319 10.23 -23.69 18.58
C THR A 319 9.41 -24.73 17.79
N HIS A 320 9.57 -24.81 16.47
CA HIS A 320 8.87 -25.82 15.65
C HIS A 320 9.15 -27.26 16.10
N ASN A 321 10.40 -27.57 16.42
CA ASN A 321 10.80 -28.91 16.86
C ASN A 321 10.28 -29.22 18.27
N VAL A 322 10.30 -28.25 19.19
CA VAL A 322 9.74 -28.42 20.54
C VAL A 322 8.21 -28.60 20.48
N VAL A 323 7.49 -27.82 19.67
CA VAL A 323 6.04 -27.99 19.46
C VAL A 323 5.71 -29.39 18.90
N LYS A 324 6.53 -29.90 17.97
CA LYS A 324 6.37 -31.24 17.40
C LYS A 324 6.44 -32.34 18.45
N GLU A 325 7.43 -32.31 19.33
CA GLU A 325 7.59 -33.33 20.38
C GLU A 325 6.61 -33.12 21.54
N ARG A 326 6.34 -31.88 22.00
CA ARG A 326 5.31 -31.63 23.04
C ARG A 326 3.92 -32.10 22.59
N LEU A 327 3.54 -31.87 21.33
CA LEU A 327 2.30 -32.43 20.76
C LEU A 327 2.30 -33.95 20.63
N LYS A 328 3.45 -34.61 20.48
CA LYS A 328 3.56 -36.08 20.44
C LYS A 328 3.35 -36.67 21.84
N GLU A 329 3.92 -36.05 22.86
CA GLU A 329 3.70 -36.43 24.26
C GLU A 329 2.25 -36.17 24.73
N MET A 330 1.67 -35.03 24.36
CA MET A 330 0.28 -34.76 24.71
C MET A 330 -0.67 -35.78 24.05
N ARG A 331 -0.35 -36.26 22.83
CA ARG A 331 -1.12 -37.33 22.16
C ARG A 331 -0.99 -38.67 22.87
N SER A 332 0.19 -39.07 23.33
CA SER A 332 0.33 -40.34 24.08
C SER A 332 -0.35 -40.29 25.46
N LYS A 333 -0.51 -39.09 26.04
CA LYS A 333 -1.24 -38.84 27.29
C LYS A 333 -2.75 -38.59 27.09
N GLY A 334 -3.26 -38.60 25.85
CA GLY A 334 -4.68 -38.32 25.54
C GLY A 334 -5.12 -36.85 25.64
N ASN A 335 -4.21 -35.94 26.01
CA ASN A 335 -4.51 -34.53 26.33
C ASN A 335 -4.03 -33.55 25.23
N ALA A 336 -3.93 -34.01 23.98
CA ALA A 336 -3.51 -33.14 22.88
C ALA A 336 -4.56 -32.06 22.60
N PRO A 337 -4.19 -30.77 22.51
CA PRO A 337 -5.12 -29.75 22.06
C PRO A 337 -5.62 -30.12 20.66
N THR A 338 -6.91 -29.91 20.41
CA THR A 338 -7.41 -29.95 19.03
C THR A 338 -6.65 -28.89 18.22
N PRO A 339 -6.15 -29.22 17.02
CA PRO A 339 -5.61 -28.19 16.16
C PRO A 339 -6.69 -27.15 15.93
N LYS A 340 -6.34 -25.87 16.09
CA LYS A 340 -7.10 -24.81 15.45
C LYS A 340 -7.13 -25.16 13.97
N GLN A 341 -8.30 -25.58 13.52
CA GLN A 341 -8.60 -25.51 12.10
C GLN A 341 -8.44 -24.03 11.78
N SER A 342 -7.53 -23.72 10.86
CA SER A 342 -7.74 -22.54 10.03
C SER A 342 -9.17 -22.62 9.47
N PRO A 343 -9.77 -21.51 9.00
CA PRO A 343 -10.65 -21.67 7.88
C PRO A 343 -9.87 -22.36 6.75
N SER A 344 -10.03 -23.68 6.65
CA SER A 344 -10.47 -24.22 5.38
C SER A 344 -11.71 -23.37 4.99
N ALA A 345 -11.94 -23.02 3.73
CA ALA A 345 -12.05 -23.99 2.64
C ALA A 345 -12.91 -25.22 3.01
N ASN A 346 -13.70 -25.14 4.10
CA ASN A 346 -14.82 -26.01 4.45
C ASN A 346 -16.02 -25.09 4.41
N SER A 347 -16.85 -25.09 3.36
CA SER A 347 -17.32 -26.23 2.56
C SER A 347 -16.46 -26.75 1.37
N GLU A 348 -15.43 -27.56 1.62
CA GLU A 348 -15.50 -28.97 1.26
C GLU A 348 -16.55 -29.68 2.15
N GLU A 349 -17.82 -29.53 1.75
CA GLU A 349 -18.61 -30.75 1.56
C GLU A 349 -17.82 -31.68 0.62
N SER A 350 -18.12 -32.98 0.57
CA SER A 350 -17.44 -33.91 -0.33
C SER A 350 -17.82 -33.70 -1.82
N SER A 351 -17.62 -32.50 -2.35
CA SER A 351 -17.62 -32.17 -3.77
C SER A 351 -16.30 -32.66 -4.37
N THR A 352 -16.28 -33.96 -4.63
CA THR A 352 -15.28 -34.61 -5.47
C THR A 352 -15.10 -33.80 -6.76
N ALA A 353 -13.93 -33.19 -6.95
CA ALA A 353 -13.78 -32.17 -8.00
C ALA A 353 -14.07 -32.71 -9.39
N VAL A 354 -14.82 -31.94 -10.18
CA VAL A 354 -15.32 -32.35 -11.50
C VAL A 354 -14.40 -31.84 -12.61
N CYS A 355 -14.22 -32.64 -13.67
CA CYS A 355 -13.51 -32.20 -14.88
C CYS A 355 -14.34 -31.14 -15.65
N PRO A 356 -13.83 -29.93 -15.91
CA PRO A 356 -14.57 -28.86 -16.60
C PRO A 356 -14.79 -29.10 -18.11
N TYR A 357 -14.35 -30.26 -18.63
CA TYR A 357 -14.50 -30.64 -20.04
C TYR A 357 -15.48 -31.79 -20.28
N CYS A 358 -15.55 -32.75 -19.36
CA CYS A 358 -16.34 -33.96 -19.53
C CYS A 358 -17.27 -34.25 -18.35
N GLU A 359 -17.30 -33.34 -17.37
CA GLU A 359 -18.17 -33.36 -16.18
C GLU A 359 -18.07 -34.63 -15.32
N VAL A 360 -17.07 -35.47 -15.58
CA VAL A 360 -16.75 -36.64 -14.75
C VAL A 360 -16.01 -36.21 -13.49
N THR A 361 -16.53 -36.68 -12.36
CA THR A 361 -15.94 -36.64 -11.03
C THR A 361 -14.54 -37.26 -10.99
N LEU A 362 -13.58 -36.59 -10.33
CA LEU A 362 -12.20 -37.04 -10.20
C LEU A 362 -11.94 -37.68 -8.83
N ASP A 363 -11.34 -38.89 -8.81
CA ASP A 363 -10.95 -39.61 -7.58
C ASP A 363 -10.08 -38.79 -6.60
N LYS A 364 -9.33 -37.82 -7.14
CA LYS A 364 -8.44 -36.94 -6.39
C LYS A 364 -8.45 -35.54 -6.98
N THR A 365 -8.99 -34.58 -6.22
CA THR A 365 -9.01 -33.15 -6.52
C THR A 365 -7.63 -32.62 -6.95
N PRO A 366 -7.47 -32.15 -8.21
CA PRO A 366 -6.20 -31.59 -8.68
C PRO A 366 -5.81 -30.32 -7.90
N LYS A 367 -4.57 -30.27 -7.40
CA LYS A 367 -3.98 -29.08 -6.74
C LYS A 367 -3.09 -28.24 -7.67
N LYS A 368 -2.82 -28.71 -8.89
CA LYS A 368 -2.02 -28.08 -9.95
C LYS A 368 -2.48 -28.61 -11.32
N LYS A 369 -2.03 -28.00 -12.42
CA LYS A 369 -2.35 -28.44 -13.80
C LYS A 369 -2.15 -29.96 -13.93
N LYS A 370 -3.20 -30.68 -14.34
CA LYS A 370 -3.22 -32.15 -14.43
C LYS A 370 -4.04 -32.60 -15.64
N LYS A 371 -3.61 -33.66 -16.33
CA LYS A 371 -4.39 -34.31 -17.38
C LYS A 371 -5.58 -35.07 -16.76
N CYS A 372 -6.79 -34.89 -17.29
CA CYS A 372 -7.96 -35.67 -16.89
C CYS A 372 -7.77 -37.14 -17.33
N PRO A 373 -8.00 -38.14 -16.44
CA PRO A 373 -7.88 -39.54 -16.81
C PRO A 373 -9.01 -40.03 -17.75
N HIS A 374 -10.16 -39.35 -17.77
CA HIS A 374 -11.32 -39.75 -18.59
C HIS A 374 -11.29 -39.16 -20.01
N CYS A 375 -11.08 -37.84 -20.15
CA CYS A 375 -11.14 -37.16 -21.45
C CYS A 375 -9.79 -36.67 -21.99
N GLY A 376 -8.69 -36.87 -21.25
CA GLY A 376 -7.34 -36.48 -21.68
C GLY A 376 -7.04 -34.97 -21.72
N ASN A 377 -8.00 -34.08 -21.50
CA ASN A 377 -7.76 -32.63 -21.48
C ASN A 377 -6.99 -32.19 -20.23
N PHE A 378 -6.27 -31.07 -20.33
CA PHE A 378 -5.58 -30.48 -19.18
C PHE A 378 -6.53 -29.62 -18.35
N ILE A 379 -6.74 -30.02 -17.09
CA ILE A 379 -7.47 -29.24 -16.10
C ILE A 379 -6.50 -28.23 -15.50
N TYR A 380 -6.85 -26.95 -15.55
CA TYR A 380 -6.09 -25.85 -14.96
C TYR A 380 -6.63 -25.53 -13.57
N VAL A 381 -5.75 -25.21 -12.63
CA VAL A 381 -6.13 -24.90 -11.24
C VAL A 381 -5.77 -23.46 -10.93
N ARG A 382 -6.74 -22.69 -10.42
CA ARG A 382 -6.57 -21.29 -10.01
C ARG A 382 -7.32 -21.04 -8.69
N SER A 383 -6.71 -21.37 -7.56
CA SER A 383 -7.39 -21.33 -6.25
C SER A 383 -7.92 -19.94 -5.87
N SER A 384 -7.22 -18.87 -6.28
CA SER A 384 -7.57 -17.47 -6.03
C SER A 384 -8.56 -16.86 -7.02
N GLN A 385 -8.97 -17.57 -8.08
CA GLN A 385 -9.89 -17.02 -9.08
C GLN A 385 -11.30 -16.77 -8.49
N VAL A 386 -12.00 -15.76 -9.02
CA VAL A 386 -13.35 -15.34 -8.59
C VAL A 386 -14.35 -15.18 -9.74
N LEU A 387 -13.94 -15.51 -10.97
CA LEU A 387 -14.72 -15.33 -12.19
C LEU A 387 -15.68 -16.50 -12.47
N TYR A 388 -15.34 -17.71 -12.00
CA TYR A 388 -16.10 -18.94 -12.21
C TYR A 388 -16.49 -19.62 -10.88
N PRO A 389 -17.54 -20.46 -10.85
CA PRO A 389 -17.87 -21.26 -9.67
C PRO A 389 -16.79 -22.29 -9.30
N SER A 390 -16.15 -22.90 -10.30
CA SER A 390 -15.15 -23.96 -10.13
C SER A 390 -13.72 -23.41 -10.03
N LYS A 391 -12.86 -24.01 -9.20
CA LYS A 391 -11.40 -23.73 -9.18
C LYS A 391 -10.63 -24.54 -10.22
N HIS A 392 -11.31 -25.48 -10.87
CA HIS A 392 -10.84 -26.36 -11.94
C HIS A 392 -11.42 -25.86 -13.26
N LEU A 393 -10.55 -25.26 -14.06
CA LEU A 393 -10.90 -24.50 -15.26
C LEU A 393 -10.46 -25.21 -16.54
N THR A 394 -11.17 -24.95 -17.62
CA THR A 394 -10.68 -25.17 -18.98
C THR A 394 -9.48 -24.25 -19.29
N HIS A 395 -8.86 -24.46 -20.45
CA HIS A 395 -7.76 -23.62 -20.93
C HIS A 395 -8.19 -22.16 -21.12
N ASP A 396 -9.32 -21.93 -21.79
CA ASP A 396 -9.87 -20.61 -22.08
C ASP A 396 -10.27 -19.86 -20.82
N GLU A 397 -10.96 -20.54 -19.89
CA GLU A 397 -11.34 -19.97 -18.59
C GLU A 397 -10.11 -19.63 -17.74
N ALA A 398 -9.02 -20.40 -17.85
CA ALA A 398 -7.75 -20.08 -17.18
C ALA A 398 -7.05 -18.86 -17.79
N ILE A 399 -7.01 -18.75 -19.13
CA ILE A 399 -6.50 -17.55 -19.81
C ILE A 399 -7.34 -16.32 -19.44
N ALA A 400 -8.66 -16.41 -19.55
CA ALA A 400 -9.57 -15.33 -19.21
C ALA A 400 -9.47 -14.94 -17.72
N THR A 401 -9.30 -15.89 -16.81
CA THR A 401 -9.01 -15.63 -15.38
C THR A 401 -7.73 -14.83 -15.20
N ASP A 402 -6.65 -15.24 -15.87
CA ASP A 402 -5.33 -14.63 -15.71
C ASP A 402 -5.33 -13.21 -16.32
N GLU A 403 -6.02 -12.97 -17.44
CA GLU A 403 -6.20 -11.63 -18.04
C GLU A 403 -7.18 -10.75 -17.26
N PHE A 404 -8.25 -11.32 -16.71
CA PHE A 404 -9.21 -10.58 -15.89
C PHE A 404 -8.55 -9.96 -14.64
N PHE A 405 -7.50 -10.59 -14.11
CA PHE A 405 -6.70 -9.98 -13.03
C PHE A 405 -6.12 -8.61 -13.43
N TYR A 406 -5.63 -8.45 -14.67
CA TYR A 406 -5.09 -7.19 -15.16
C TYR A 406 -6.20 -6.20 -15.57
N LEU A 407 -7.29 -6.68 -16.19
CA LEU A 407 -8.45 -5.84 -16.51
C LEU A 407 -9.02 -5.15 -15.25
N ARG A 408 -8.96 -5.80 -14.08
CA ARG A 408 -9.36 -5.20 -12.80
C ARG A 408 -8.50 -4.00 -12.37
N GLU A 409 -7.23 -3.92 -12.78
CA GLU A 409 -6.37 -2.75 -12.53
C GLU A 409 -6.86 -1.51 -13.30
N TYR A 410 -7.65 -1.72 -14.36
CA TYR A 410 -8.29 -0.69 -15.18
C TYR A 410 -9.80 -0.54 -14.88
N GLY A 411 -10.25 -0.96 -13.70
CA GLY A 411 -11.62 -0.74 -13.22
C GLY A 411 -12.67 -1.73 -13.71
N ILE A 412 -12.30 -2.72 -14.52
CA ILE A 412 -13.24 -3.76 -14.98
C ILE A 412 -13.66 -4.65 -13.81
N THR A 413 -14.97 -4.82 -13.60
CA THR A 413 -15.53 -5.63 -12.53
C THR A 413 -16.05 -6.99 -13.02
N ILE A 414 -16.39 -7.90 -12.10
CA ILE A 414 -17.04 -9.18 -12.46
C ILE A 414 -18.38 -8.92 -13.15
N ASN A 415 -19.10 -7.87 -12.74
CA ASN A 415 -20.34 -7.45 -13.40
C ASN A 415 -20.06 -6.97 -14.83
N SER A 416 -19.04 -6.12 -15.02
CA SER A 416 -18.60 -5.66 -16.35
C SER A 416 -18.28 -6.83 -17.28
N PHE A 417 -17.59 -7.86 -16.78
CA PHE A 417 -17.29 -9.08 -17.54
C PHE A 417 -18.56 -9.87 -17.88
N ASN A 418 -19.44 -10.11 -16.90
CA ASN A 418 -20.69 -10.85 -17.09
C ASN A 418 -21.66 -10.11 -18.03
N ASP A 419 -21.70 -8.78 -17.99
CA ASP A 419 -22.54 -7.97 -18.85
C ASP A 419 -21.98 -7.93 -20.28
N LYS A 420 -20.65 -7.88 -20.46
CA LYS A 420 -20.03 -8.05 -21.79
C LYS A 420 -20.24 -9.46 -22.35
N LEU A 421 -20.17 -10.50 -21.52
CA LEU A 421 -20.51 -11.88 -21.90
C LEU A 421 -21.97 -11.99 -22.37
N LYS A 422 -22.92 -11.36 -21.68
CA LYS A 422 -24.33 -11.28 -22.12
C LYS A 422 -24.46 -10.54 -23.46
N GLN A 423 -23.77 -9.41 -23.64
CA GLN A 423 -23.81 -8.63 -24.89
C GLN A 423 -23.27 -9.41 -26.10
N LEU A 424 -22.23 -10.23 -25.90
CA LEU A 424 -21.63 -11.05 -26.95
C LEU A 424 -22.43 -12.31 -27.28
N THR A 425 -23.31 -12.78 -26.37
CA THR A 425 -24.16 -13.96 -26.58
C THR A 425 -25.33 -13.63 -27.51
N LYS A 426 -25.12 -13.76 -28.83
CA LYS A 426 -26.16 -13.55 -29.85
C LYS A 426 -26.98 -14.82 -30.12
N THR A 427 -28.17 -14.90 -29.55
CA THR A 427 -29.19 -15.97 -29.76
C THR A 427 -28.73 -17.41 -29.44
N SER A 428 -29.63 -18.22 -28.87
CA SER A 428 -29.25 -19.51 -28.26
C SER A 428 -28.71 -20.53 -29.27
N ASP A 429 -27.39 -20.74 -29.25
CA ASP A 429 -26.73 -22.06 -29.11
C ASP A 429 -25.20 -21.95 -29.13
N GLU A 430 -24.62 -20.80 -29.52
CA GLU A 430 -23.17 -20.61 -29.52
C GLU A 430 -22.60 -20.16 -28.16
N ARG A 431 -21.73 -20.98 -27.57
CA ARG A 431 -21.05 -20.68 -26.29
C ARG A 431 -19.89 -19.71 -26.52
N VAL A 432 -20.12 -18.42 -26.25
CA VAL A 432 -19.09 -17.37 -26.32
C VAL A 432 -17.84 -17.76 -25.51
N SER A 433 -16.66 -17.78 -26.16
CA SER A 433 -15.40 -18.04 -25.45
C SER A 433 -15.12 -16.92 -24.45
N PRO A 434 -14.74 -17.24 -23.19
CA PRO A 434 -14.33 -16.23 -22.22
C PRO A 434 -13.16 -15.34 -22.68
N ILE A 435 -12.32 -15.85 -23.57
CA ILE A 435 -11.22 -15.09 -24.18
C ILE A 435 -11.77 -13.94 -25.02
N ALA A 436 -12.84 -14.16 -25.80
CA ALA A 436 -13.49 -13.12 -26.60
C ALA A 436 -14.08 -12.01 -25.73
N VAL A 437 -14.55 -12.34 -24.52
CA VAL A 437 -15.00 -11.35 -23.54
C VAL A 437 -13.85 -10.45 -23.09
N CYS A 438 -12.69 -11.03 -22.73
CA CYS A 438 -11.49 -10.25 -22.38
C CYS A 438 -11.00 -9.37 -23.54
N ILE A 439 -10.98 -9.89 -24.77
CA ILE A 439 -10.62 -9.15 -25.99
C ILE A 439 -11.54 -7.93 -26.16
N ALA A 440 -12.85 -8.13 -26.10
CA ALA A 440 -13.83 -7.07 -26.29
C ALA A 440 -13.82 -6.02 -25.15
N LEU A 441 -13.41 -6.40 -23.93
CA LEU A 441 -13.19 -5.47 -22.83
C LEU A 441 -11.92 -4.62 -23.04
N TYR A 442 -10.84 -5.20 -23.58
CA TYR A 442 -9.67 -4.41 -24.00
C TYR A 442 -10.01 -3.46 -25.16
N GLU A 443 -10.86 -3.87 -26.09
CA GLU A 443 -11.33 -3.03 -27.20
C GLU A 443 -12.17 -1.85 -26.69
N ASP A 444 -13.08 -2.08 -25.73
CA ASP A 444 -13.81 -1.00 -25.05
C ASP A 444 -12.85 -0.01 -24.35
N LEU A 445 -11.83 -0.51 -23.65
CA LEU A 445 -10.83 0.32 -22.97
C LEU A 445 -9.94 1.13 -23.94
N ILE A 446 -9.59 0.56 -25.10
CA ILE A 446 -8.87 1.24 -26.18
C ILE A 446 -9.70 2.43 -26.70
N LEU A 447 -11.00 2.23 -26.95
CA LEU A 447 -11.89 3.28 -27.44
C LEU A 447 -12.15 4.40 -26.41
N GLN A 448 -11.91 4.13 -25.12
CA GLN A 448 -12.13 5.08 -24.01
C GLN A 448 -10.91 5.91 -23.63
N THR A 449 -9.73 5.69 -24.24
CA THR A 449 -8.50 6.37 -23.84
C THR A 449 -7.71 6.95 -25.01
N THR A 450 -7.16 8.16 -24.81
CA THR A 450 -6.19 8.79 -25.70
C THR A 450 -4.76 8.78 -25.15
N ASP A 451 -4.57 8.17 -23.97
CA ASP A 451 -3.27 7.98 -23.33
C ASP A 451 -2.44 6.95 -24.13
N THR A 452 -1.36 7.41 -24.75
CA THR A 452 -0.52 6.60 -25.65
C THR A 452 0.10 5.38 -24.95
N PHE A 453 0.42 5.48 -23.65
CA PHE A 453 1.01 4.39 -22.89
C PHE A 453 -0.04 3.31 -22.57
N LYS A 454 -1.25 3.73 -22.16
CA LYS A 454 -2.38 2.81 -21.96
C LYS A 454 -2.80 2.15 -23.26
N LEU A 455 -2.88 2.89 -24.36
CA LEU A 455 -3.16 2.34 -25.70
C LEU A 455 -2.13 1.25 -26.06
N GLN A 456 -0.83 1.55 -25.96
CA GLN A 456 0.23 0.58 -26.24
C GLN A 456 0.09 -0.68 -25.38
N MET A 457 -0.21 -0.52 -24.09
CA MET A 457 -0.43 -1.66 -23.19
C MET A 457 -1.66 -2.47 -23.56
N PHE A 458 -2.81 -1.85 -23.83
CA PHE A 458 -4.03 -2.57 -24.20
C PHE A 458 -3.89 -3.31 -25.53
N TYR A 459 -3.26 -2.69 -26.54
CA TYR A 459 -2.93 -3.38 -27.79
C TYR A 459 -1.99 -4.57 -27.57
N LEU A 460 -0.96 -4.43 -26.73
CA LEU A 460 -0.04 -5.52 -26.40
C LEU A 460 -0.75 -6.67 -25.66
N ARG A 461 -1.66 -6.39 -24.71
CA ARG A 461 -2.43 -7.42 -24.01
C ARG A 461 -3.45 -8.10 -24.92
N ASN A 462 -4.14 -7.33 -25.78
CA ASN A 462 -5.07 -7.87 -26.78
C ASN A 462 -4.32 -8.76 -27.81
N ALA A 463 -3.11 -8.38 -28.23
CA ALA A 463 -2.25 -9.23 -29.05
C ALA A 463 -1.80 -10.50 -28.32
N PHE A 464 -1.39 -10.38 -27.05
CA PHE A 464 -0.92 -11.49 -26.24
C PHE A 464 -2.02 -12.53 -25.97
N ILE A 465 -3.24 -12.10 -25.62
CA ILE A 465 -4.35 -13.03 -25.38
C ILE A 465 -4.79 -13.74 -26.68
N LYS A 466 -4.82 -13.03 -27.83
CA LYS A 466 -5.08 -13.63 -29.16
C LYS A 466 -4.01 -14.68 -29.51
N TYR A 467 -2.74 -14.40 -29.26
CA TYR A 467 -1.65 -15.37 -29.43
C TYR A 467 -1.81 -16.60 -28.52
N GLN A 468 -2.14 -16.41 -27.24
CA GLN A 468 -2.37 -17.52 -26.31
C GLN A 468 -3.56 -18.41 -26.70
N SER A 469 -4.59 -17.84 -27.34
CA SER A 469 -5.76 -18.57 -27.82
C SER A 469 -5.58 -19.18 -29.22
N GLY A 470 -4.39 -19.06 -29.82
CA GLY A 470 -4.12 -19.55 -31.18
C GLY A 470 -4.79 -18.75 -32.31
N LEU A 471 -5.37 -17.58 -32.00
CA LEU A 471 -5.91 -16.66 -33.00
C LEU A 471 -4.74 -15.90 -33.65
N ARG A 472 -4.72 -15.85 -34.99
CA ARG A 472 -3.69 -15.08 -35.72
C ARG A 472 -4.03 -13.60 -35.66
N PHE A 473 -3.03 -12.79 -35.30
CA PHE A 473 -3.20 -11.36 -35.05
C PHE A 473 -3.41 -10.51 -36.33
N PHE A 474 -3.22 -11.08 -37.52
CA PHE A 474 -3.10 -10.34 -38.79
C PHE A 474 -4.03 -10.86 -39.93
N GLU A 475 -5.11 -11.58 -39.64
CA GLU A 475 -5.99 -12.09 -40.71
C GLU A 475 -7.04 -11.06 -41.21
N ASP A 476 -7.24 -9.94 -40.50
CA ASP A 476 -8.19 -8.86 -40.85
C ASP A 476 -7.52 -7.45 -40.88
N LEU A 477 -6.37 -7.30 -41.56
CA LEU A 477 -5.65 -6.02 -41.76
C LEU A 477 -5.37 -5.75 -43.24
#